data_AF-A0A1V4CK70-F1
#
_entry.id   AF-A0A1V4CK70-F1
#
_cell.length_a   1.000
_cell.length_b   1.000
_cell.length_c   1.000
_cell.angle_alpha   90.00
_cell.angle_beta   90.00
_cell.angle_gamma   90.00
#
_symmetry.space_group_name_H-M   'P 1'
#
loop_
_entity.id
_entity.type
_entity.pdbx_description
1 polymer ?
#
loop_
_entity_poly.entity_id
_entity_poly.type
_entity_poly.pdbx_seq_one_letter_code
_entity_poly.pdbx_strand_id
1 'polypeptide(L)'
;MVTKTRKSGTASTGASAAASPLSGAIKDSAQQIWLAGLGAFSKAQAEGGKAFETLVKEGLSIQRKTQAVAEERLNEATQRMTNMASDIGSKAAGQWDKLENIFEDRVAKALNKLGVPSARDIEALIERIDALSAAVAGEGGKTVKAAAPRKAAAPKAAAKAATKTSPKTASAKPARKAPARAKKAA
;
A
#
# COMPACT_ATOMS: atom_id res chain seq x y z
N MET A 1 23.21 -95.13 -0.18
CA MET A 1 23.18 -95.41 1.27
C MET A 1 21.99 -94.66 1.88
N VAL A 2 21.09 -95.41 2.52
CA VAL A 2 19.84 -94.97 3.15
C VAL A 2 20.07 -94.80 4.66
N THR A 3 19.37 -93.85 5.27
CA THR A 3 18.72 -93.89 6.61
C THR A 3 18.21 -92.46 6.86
N LYS A 4 16.92 -92.10 6.79
CA LYS A 4 15.67 -92.59 7.39
C LYS A 4 15.70 -92.67 8.91
N THR A 5 15.32 -91.58 9.56
CA THR A 5 14.80 -91.56 10.93
C THR A 5 13.29 -91.29 10.90
N ARG A 6 12.52 -92.19 11.51
CA ARG A 6 11.06 -92.20 11.62
C ARG A 6 10.60 -91.49 12.90
N LYS A 7 9.58 -90.64 12.75
CA LYS A 7 8.29 -90.57 13.48
C LYS A 7 8.11 -91.43 14.76
N SER A 8 7.76 -90.77 15.89
CA SER A 8 6.51 -90.90 16.70
C SER A 8 6.76 -90.23 18.08
N GLY A 9 5.81 -89.65 18.82
CA GLY A 9 4.36 -89.46 18.74
C GLY A 9 4.00 -88.16 19.49
N THR A 10 2.77 -87.80 19.87
CA THR A 10 1.45 -88.41 19.84
C THR A 10 0.45 -87.25 19.98
N ALA A 11 -0.72 -87.38 19.36
CA ALA A 11 -1.83 -86.45 19.46
C ALA A 11 -2.35 -86.31 20.90
N SER A 12 -2.78 -85.11 21.28
CA SER A 12 -3.91 -84.96 22.21
C SER A 12 -5.00 -84.15 21.51
N THR A 13 -6.06 -84.87 21.15
CA THR A 13 -7.33 -84.33 20.72
C THR A 13 -8.06 -83.82 21.95
N GLY A 14 -8.25 -82.50 22.05
CA GLY A 14 -9.24 -81.86 22.91
C GLY A 14 -10.16 -81.03 22.02
N ALA A 15 -11.33 -81.55 21.71
CA ALA A 15 -12.32 -80.86 20.88
C ALA A 15 -13.09 -79.81 21.70
N SER A 16 -13.11 -78.58 21.14
CA SER A 16 -14.13 -77.54 21.28
C SER A 16 -14.23 -76.76 22.60
N ALA A 17 -13.54 -75.61 22.62
CA ALA A 17 -14.22 -74.34 22.85
C ALA A 17 -13.82 -73.39 21.69
N ALA A 18 -14.82 -72.94 20.96
CA ALA A 18 -14.69 -72.25 19.68
C ALA A 18 -14.00 -70.88 19.80
N ALA A 19 -12.76 -70.81 19.33
CA ALA A 19 -12.23 -69.66 18.62
C ALA A 19 -11.32 -70.21 17.53
N SER A 20 -11.69 -70.03 16.25
CA SER A 20 -10.97 -70.61 15.11
C SER A 20 -9.46 -70.35 15.23
N PRO A 21 -8.58 -71.35 14.95
CA PRO A 21 -7.13 -71.18 15.00
C PRO A 21 -6.61 -70.00 14.16
N LEU A 22 -7.39 -69.60 13.16
CA LEU A 22 -7.18 -68.39 12.36
C LEU A 22 -7.29 -67.09 13.18
N SER A 23 -8.23 -67.00 14.14
CA SER A 23 -8.46 -65.80 14.96
C SER A 23 -7.30 -65.56 15.95
N GLY A 24 -6.71 -66.63 16.49
CA GLY A 24 -5.49 -66.55 17.30
C GLY A 24 -4.28 -66.06 16.48
N ALA A 25 -4.06 -66.64 15.30
CA ALA A 25 -2.97 -66.24 14.41
C ALA A 25 -3.08 -64.78 13.93
N ILE A 26 -4.30 -64.29 13.68
CA ILE A 26 -4.55 -62.89 13.32
C ILE A 26 -4.23 -61.96 14.49
N LYS A 27 -4.61 -62.33 15.73
CA LYS A 27 -4.30 -61.55 16.93
C LYS A 27 -2.80 -61.47 17.18
N ASP A 28 -2.09 -62.59 17.04
CA ASP A 28 -0.63 -62.63 17.20
C ASP A 28 0.08 -61.81 16.12
N SER A 29 -0.37 -61.90 14.86
CA SER A 29 0.15 -61.07 13.76
C SER A 29 -0.13 -59.59 13.98
N ALA A 30 -1.35 -59.22 14.39
CA ALA A 30 -1.71 -57.84 14.71
C ALA A 30 -0.86 -57.30 15.86
N GLN A 31 -0.57 -58.13 16.87
CA GLN A 31 0.29 -57.76 17.98
C GLN A 31 1.75 -57.59 17.54
N GLN A 32 2.25 -58.44 16.64
CA GLN A 32 3.59 -58.27 16.04
C GLN A 32 3.68 -57.00 15.19
N ILE A 33 2.68 -56.71 14.37
CA ILE A 33 2.62 -55.48 13.56
C ILE A 33 2.59 -54.25 14.48
N TRP A 34 1.83 -54.31 15.58
CA TRP A 34 1.77 -53.21 16.55
C TRP A 34 3.11 -53.00 17.25
N LEU A 35 3.75 -54.07 17.75
CA LEU A 35 5.05 -54.00 18.42
C LEU A 35 6.14 -53.53 17.45
N ALA A 36 6.10 -53.99 16.19
CA ALA A 36 6.98 -53.51 15.14
C ALA A 36 6.74 -52.03 14.82
N GLY A 37 5.49 -51.59 14.77
CA GLY A 37 5.12 -50.19 14.60
C GLY A 37 5.63 -49.31 15.74
N LEU A 38 5.49 -49.76 16.99
CA LEU A 38 5.96 -49.03 18.18
C LEU A 38 7.49 -49.01 18.28
N GLY A 39 8.15 -50.10 17.88
CA GLY A 39 9.62 -50.20 17.81
C GLY A 39 10.22 -49.33 16.71
N ALA A 40 9.62 -49.32 15.52
CA ALA A 40 10.03 -48.46 14.41
C ALA A 40 9.80 -46.97 14.73
N PHE A 41 8.68 -46.63 15.36
CA PHE A 41 8.41 -45.26 15.83
C PHE A 41 9.42 -44.81 16.89
N SER A 42 9.75 -45.67 17.85
CA SER A 42 10.77 -45.38 18.87
C SER A 42 12.16 -45.20 18.25
N LYS A 43 12.50 -46.00 17.24
CA LYS A 43 13.77 -45.85 16.50
C LYS A 43 13.80 -44.57 15.66
N ALA A 44 12.69 -44.22 15.02
CA ALA A 44 12.53 -42.95 14.31
C ALA A 44 12.57 -41.74 15.27
N GLN A 45 12.11 -41.84 16.52
CA GLN A 45 12.33 -40.78 17.52
C GLN A 45 13.81 -40.67 17.92
N ALA A 46 14.47 -41.80 18.17
CA ALA A 46 15.89 -41.82 18.56
C ALA A 46 16.81 -41.28 17.43
N GLU A 47 16.51 -41.58 16.18
CA GLU A 47 17.26 -41.11 15.01
C GLU A 47 16.77 -39.74 14.51
N GLY A 48 15.48 -39.44 14.71
CA GLY A 48 14.84 -38.18 14.35
C GLY A 48 15.37 -36.99 15.15
N GLY A 49 15.73 -37.18 16.42
CA GLY A 49 16.38 -36.13 17.22
C GLY A 49 17.70 -35.64 16.61
N LYS A 50 18.55 -36.56 16.13
CA LYS A 50 19.83 -36.19 15.48
C LYS A 50 19.63 -35.53 14.12
N ALA A 51 18.66 -36.01 13.34
CA ALA A 51 18.28 -35.39 12.07
C ALA A 51 17.71 -33.98 12.31
N PHE A 52 16.89 -33.80 13.35
CA PHE A 52 16.36 -32.52 13.75
C PHE A 52 17.45 -31.55 14.18
N GLU A 53 18.37 -31.94 15.07
CA GLU A 53 19.51 -31.11 15.47
C GLU A 53 20.39 -30.71 14.28
N THR A 54 20.59 -31.62 13.33
CA THR A 54 21.32 -31.34 12.09
C THR A 54 20.57 -30.32 11.23
N LEU A 55 19.26 -30.50 11.03
CA LEU A 55 18.42 -29.57 10.29
C LEU A 55 18.32 -28.19 10.96
N VAL A 56 18.29 -28.15 12.29
CA VAL A 56 18.31 -26.89 13.06
C VAL A 56 19.65 -26.19 12.89
N LYS A 57 20.77 -26.91 12.97
CA LYS A 57 22.09 -26.34 12.74
C LYS A 57 22.25 -25.85 11.30
N GLU A 58 21.77 -26.62 10.32
CA GLU A 58 21.73 -26.23 8.91
C GLU A 58 20.88 -24.96 8.74
N GLY A 59 19.68 -24.92 9.33
CA GLY A 59 18.75 -23.79 9.30
C GLY A 59 19.32 -22.52 9.93
N LEU A 60 19.97 -22.63 11.09
CA LEU A 60 20.68 -21.52 11.72
C LEU A 60 21.87 -21.04 10.87
N SER A 61 22.55 -21.94 10.18
CA SER A 61 23.64 -21.58 9.27
C SER A 61 23.13 -20.87 8.01
N ILE A 62 22.01 -21.33 7.46
CA ILE A 62 21.33 -20.73 6.30
C ILE A 62 20.80 -19.36 6.70
N GLN A 63 20.14 -19.23 7.86
CA GLN A 63 19.65 -17.95 8.35
C GLN A 63 20.79 -16.94 8.53
N ARG A 64 21.92 -17.35 9.14
CA ARG A 64 23.11 -16.48 9.26
C ARG A 64 23.68 -16.09 7.91
N LYS A 65 23.78 -17.03 6.96
CA LYS A 65 24.26 -16.75 5.60
C LYS A 65 23.30 -15.82 4.85
N THR A 66 22.00 -16.05 4.93
CA THR A 66 20.97 -15.20 4.32
C THR A 66 20.94 -13.81 4.96
N GLN A 67 21.11 -13.70 6.27
CA GLN A 67 21.24 -12.42 6.94
C GLN A 67 22.49 -11.68 6.49
N ALA A 68 23.65 -12.33 6.47
CA ALA A 68 24.89 -11.70 6.00
C ALA A 68 24.80 -11.24 4.54
N VAL A 69 24.23 -12.07 3.66
CA VAL A 69 24.00 -11.70 2.26
C VAL A 69 22.96 -10.60 2.15
N ALA A 70 21.88 -10.62 2.95
CA ALA A 70 20.88 -9.56 2.95
C ALA A 70 21.46 -8.23 3.44
N GLU A 71 22.28 -8.24 4.48
CA GLU A 71 23.00 -7.08 4.99
C GLU A 71 23.98 -6.54 3.93
N GLU A 72 24.72 -7.40 3.24
CA GLU A 72 25.61 -7.01 2.14
C GLU A 72 24.83 -6.41 0.95
N ARG A 73 23.72 -7.05 0.56
CA ARG A 73 22.85 -6.55 -0.53
C ARG A 73 22.14 -5.26 -0.18
N LEU A 74 21.69 -5.12 1.07
CA LEU A 74 21.10 -3.89 1.56
C LEU A 74 22.14 -2.79 1.56
N ASN A 75 23.34 -3.05 2.06
CA ASN A 75 24.41 -2.05 2.10
C ASN A 75 24.84 -1.64 0.68
N GLU A 76 24.98 -2.59 -0.26
CA GLU A 76 25.22 -2.28 -1.68
C GLU A 76 24.07 -1.47 -2.29
N ALA A 77 22.82 -1.84 -2.03
CA ALA A 77 21.66 -1.15 -2.58
C ALA A 77 21.54 0.26 -2.01
N THR A 78 21.76 0.43 -0.70
CA THR A 78 21.83 1.72 -0.03
C THR A 78 22.95 2.57 -0.61
N GLN A 79 24.16 2.03 -0.79
CA GLN A 79 25.26 2.76 -1.40
C GLN A 79 24.95 3.16 -2.86
N ARG A 80 24.41 2.24 -3.67
CA ARG A 80 23.99 2.55 -5.05
C ARG A 80 22.90 3.63 -5.07
N MET A 81 21.94 3.56 -4.15
CA MET A 81 20.88 4.55 -4.01
C MET A 81 21.41 5.89 -3.54
N THR A 82 22.32 5.94 -2.58
CA THR A 82 22.97 7.17 -2.11
C THR A 82 23.80 7.81 -3.22
N ASN A 83 24.52 7.02 -4.02
CA ASN A 83 25.28 7.50 -5.16
C ASN A 83 24.36 8.05 -6.25
N MET A 84 23.31 7.30 -6.62
CA MET A 84 22.31 7.79 -7.58
C MET A 84 21.55 9.01 -7.06
N ALA A 85 21.22 9.08 -5.78
CA ALA A 85 20.57 10.23 -5.16
C ALA A 85 21.51 11.43 -5.12
N SER A 86 22.81 11.24 -4.95
CA SER A 86 23.81 12.32 -5.02
C SER A 86 23.99 12.80 -6.46
N ASP A 87 24.06 11.90 -7.44
CA ASP A 87 24.17 12.24 -8.86
C ASP A 87 22.90 12.92 -9.40
N ILE A 88 21.72 12.41 -9.04
CA ILE A 88 20.44 13.05 -9.38
C ILE A 88 20.29 14.34 -8.59
N GLY A 89 20.62 14.38 -7.30
CA GLY A 89 20.53 15.59 -6.48
C GLY A 89 21.38 16.71 -7.06
N SER A 90 22.62 16.43 -7.42
CA SER A 90 23.53 17.43 -8.01
C SER A 90 23.14 17.84 -9.43
N LYS A 91 22.71 16.92 -10.30
CA LYS A 91 22.27 17.25 -11.68
C LYS A 91 20.87 17.87 -11.74
N ALA A 92 20.00 17.48 -10.82
CA ALA A 92 18.62 17.94 -10.76
C ALA A 92 18.42 19.12 -9.82
N ALA A 93 19.42 19.58 -9.04
CA ALA A 93 19.29 20.78 -8.20
C ALA A 93 18.75 21.99 -8.99
N GLY A 94 19.22 22.20 -10.23
CA GLY A 94 18.68 23.24 -11.10
C GLY A 94 17.27 22.94 -11.68
N GLN A 95 16.87 21.68 -11.74
CA GLN A 95 15.49 21.29 -12.09
C GLN A 95 14.56 21.36 -10.87
N TRP A 96 15.08 21.18 -9.66
CA TRP A 96 14.39 21.38 -8.39
C TRP A 96 14.02 22.84 -8.19
N ASP A 97 14.91 23.78 -8.51
CA ASP A 97 14.60 25.21 -8.51
C ASP A 97 13.42 25.55 -9.46
N LYS A 98 13.38 24.92 -10.64
CA LYS A 98 12.25 25.05 -11.56
C LYS A 98 10.96 24.40 -11.03
N LEU A 99 11.08 23.29 -10.30
CA LEU A 99 9.94 22.65 -9.63
C LEU A 99 9.46 23.46 -8.43
N GLU A 100 10.35 24.15 -7.73
CA GLU A 100 10.01 25.09 -6.65
C GLU A 100 9.18 26.24 -7.22
N ASN A 101 9.63 26.86 -8.32
CA ASN A 101 8.82 27.87 -9.02
C ASN A 101 7.44 27.34 -9.46
N ILE A 102 7.36 26.12 -10.02
CA ILE A 102 6.07 25.52 -10.44
C ILE A 102 5.20 25.15 -9.23
N PHE A 103 5.82 24.72 -8.14
CA PHE A 103 5.15 24.40 -6.89
C PHE A 103 4.59 25.67 -6.25
N GLU A 104 5.39 26.73 -6.16
CA GLU A 104 4.98 28.06 -5.73
C GLU A 104 3.81 28.57 -6.58
N ASP A 105 3.90 28.49 -7.90
CA ASP A 105 2.80 28.86 -8.80
C ASP A 105 1.53 28.04 -8.53
N ARG A 106 1.67 26.75 -8.27
CA ARG A 106 0.54 25.87 -7.96
C ARG A 106 -0.05 26.12 -6.57
N VAL A 107 0.79 26.36 -5.58
CA VAL A 107 0.38 26.71 -4.21
C VAL A 107 -0.28 28.08 -4.21
N ALA A 108 0.32 29.09 -4.84
CA ALA A 108 -0.24 30.41 -5.02
C ALA A 108 -1.59 30.34 -5.76
N LYS A 109 -1.70 29.53 -6.82
CA LYS A 109 -2.97 29.33 -7.54
C LYS A 109 -4.02 28.63 -6.70
N ALA A 110 -3.64 27.69 -5.84
CA ALA A 110 -4.55 27.02 -4.91
C ALA A 110 -5.03 27.98 -3.80
N LEU A 111 -4.12 28.80 -3.24
CA LEU A 111 -4.42 29.82 -2.24
C LEU A 111 -5.33 30.91 -2.79
N ASN A 112 -5.06 31.40 -4.00
CA ASN A 112 -5.94 32.35 -4.69
C ASN A 112 -7.34 31.76 -4.95
N LYS A 113 -7.43 30.46 -5.28
CA LYS A 113 -8.73 29.77 -5.42
C LYS A 113 -9.47 29.64 -4.09
N LEU A 114 -8.75 29.62 -2.97
CA LEU A 114 -9.31 29.60 -1.62
C LEU A 114 -9.63 31.02 -1.09
N GLY A 115 -9.33 32.07 -1.87
CA GLY A 115 -9.64 33.46 -1.53
C GLY A 115 -8.57 34.16 -0.70
N VAL A 116 -7.35 33.60 -0.60
CA VAL A 116 -6.20 34.27 0.01
C VAL A 116 -5.58 35.21 -1.05
N PRO A 117 -5.65 36.54 -0.89
CA PRO A 117 -5.07 37.49 -1.83
C PRO A 117 -3.54 37.38 -1.81
N SER A 118 -2.88 37.50 -2.98
CA SER A 118 -1.43 37.47 -3.05
C SER A 118 -0.82 38.82 -2.63
N ALA A 119 0.46 38.83 -2.23
CA ALA A 119 1.16 40.06 -1.85
C ALA A 119 1.18 41.11 -2.97
N ARG A 120 1.27 40.66 -4.24
CA ARG A 120 1.23 41.55 -5.41
C ARG A 120 -0.12 42.23 -5.59
N ASP A 121 -1.20 41.52 -5.27
CA ASP A 121 -2.56 42.07 -5.35
C ASP A 121 -2.76 43.16 -4.30
N ILE A 122 -2.16 42.98 -3.12
CA ILE A 122 -2.16 43.97 -2.04
C ILE A 122 -1.34 45.20 -2.44
N GLU A 123 -0.13 45.03 -2.99
CA GLU A 123 0.69 46.14 -3.50
C GLU A 123 -0.04 46.94 -4.58
N ALA A 124 -0.61 46.26 -5.59
CA ALA A 124 -1.36 46.93 -6.66
C ALA A 124 -2.59 47.68 -6.15
N LEU A 125 -3.20 47.20 -5.05
CA LEU A 125 -4.31 47.88 -4.41
C LEU A 125 -3.83 49.12 -3.63
N ILE A 126 -2.71 49.02 -2.91
CA ILE A 126 -2.09 50.16 -2.21
C ILE A 126 -1.77 51.28 -3.21
N GLU A 127 -1.12 50.94 -4.33
CA GLU A 127 -0.73 51.91 -5.35
C GLU A 127 -1.95 52.59 -6.00
N ARG A 128 -3.05 51.84 -6.20
CA ARG A 128 -4.34 52.41 -6.63
C ARG A 128 -4.97 53.30 -5.57
N ILE A 129 -4.88 52.93 -4.29
CA ILE A 129 -5.40 53.75 -3.17
C ILE A 129 -4.60 55.04 -3.07
N ASP A 130 -3.29 55.01 -3.24
CA ASP A 130 -2.42 56.19 -3.21
C ASP A 130 -2.74 57.12 -4.38
N ALA A 131 -2.87 56.57 -5.59
CA ALA A 131 -3.27 57.34 -6.78
C ALA A 131 -4.66 57.97 -6.63
N LEU A 132 -5.62 57.22 -6.06
CA LEU A 132 -6.96 57.73 -5.81
C LEU A 132 -6.98 58.78 -4.69
N SER A 133 -6.18 58.58 -3.63
CA SER A 133 -6.02 59.54 -2.54
C SER A 133 -5.41 60.84 -3.04
N ALA A 134 -4.44 60.77 -3.96
CA ALA A 134 -3.87 61.94 -4.62
C ALA A 134 -4.91 62.67 -5.51
N ALA A 135 -5.72 61.92 -6.27
CA ALA A 135 -6.79 62.50 -7.09
C ALA A 135 -7.89 63.17 -6.24
N VAL A 136 -8.32 62.54 -5.14
CA VAL A 136 -9.32 63.08 -4.22
C VAL A 136 -8.77 64.25 -3.41
N ALA A 137 -7.49 64.25 -3.04
CA ALA A 137 -6.85 65.42 -2.44
C ALA A 137 -6.76 66.60 -3.44
N GLY A 138 -6.60 66.31 -4.73
CA GLY A 138 -6.66 67.29 -5.81
C GLY A 138 -8.07 67.88 -6.04
N GLU A 139 -9.12 67.10 -5.84
CA GLU A 139 -10.52 67.55 -5.99
C GLU A 139 -11.15 68.08 -4.69
N GLY A 140 -10.63 67.71 -3.52
CA GLY A 140 -11.12 68.07 -2.18
C GLY A 140 -10.86 69.53 -1.77
N GLY A 141 -10.20 70.34 -2.61
CA GLY A 141 -9.99 71.77 -2.40
C GLY A 141 -11.21 72.66 -2.62
N LYS A 142 -12.37 72.10 -3.02
CA LYS A 142 -13.61 72.87 -3.18
C LYS A 142 -14.75 72.34 -2.31
N THR A 143 -15.07 73.19 -1.33
CA THR A 143 -16.34 73.33 -0.61
C THR A 143 -16.60 72.41 0.58
N VAL A 144 -16.35 72.95 1.79
CA VAL A 144 -17.40 73.15 2.80
C VAL A 144 -17.16 74.48 3.54
N LYS A 145 -17.69 75.59 3.01
CA LYS A 145 -17.94 76.79 3.81
C LYS A 145 -19.26 76.56 4.54
N ALA A 146 -19.20 76.61 5.87
CA ALA A 146 -20.34 76.46 6.76
C ALA A 146 -21.51 77.37 6.39
N ALA A 147 -22.69 76.77 6.27
CA ALA A 147 -23.97 77.48 6.36
C ALA A 147 -24.81 76.78 7.44
N ALA A 148 -25.16 77.56 8.46
CA ALA A 148 -26.02 77.20 9.59
C ALA A 148 -27.49 76.98 9.14
N PRO A 149 -28.35 76.40 10.00
CA PRO A 149 -29.29 75.35 9.59
C PRO A 149 -30.70 75.85 9.22
N ARG A 150 -31.39 75.14 8.33
CA ARG A 150 -32.85 75.20 8.20
C ARG A 150 -33.48 73.79 8.23
N LYS A 151 -33.95 73.47 9.43
CA LYS A 151 -35.25 72.86 9.79
C LYS A 151 -35.88 71.84 8.81
N ALA A 152 -35.82 70.59 9.26
CA ALA A 152 -36.85 69.54 9.29
C ALA A 152 -37.81 69.35 8.11
N ALA A 153 -37.77 68.15 7.50
CA ALA A 153 -38.94 67.28 7.33
C ALA A 153 -38.49 65.87 6.86
N ALA A 154 -39.01 64.83 7.51
CA ALA A 154 -38.90 63.42 7.15
C ALA A 154 -39.97 63.02 6.08
N PRO A 155 -40.30 61.73 5.85
CA PRO A 155 -39.58 60.66 5.13
C PRO A 155 -40.45 60.02 4.01
N LYS A 156 -39.87 59.16 3.14
CA LYS A 156 -40.56 58.05 2.40
C LYS A 156 -39.55 57.35 1.48
N ALA A 157 -39.19 56.07 1.64
CA ALA A 157 -39.94 54.81 1.46
C ALA A 157 -40.35 54.49 0.01
N ALA A 158 -39.89 53.32 -0.47
CA ALA A 158 -40.40 52.39 -1.51
C ALA A 158 -39.23 51.92 -2.42
N ALA A 159 -38.75 50.67 -2.37
CA ALA A 159 -39.37 49.36 -2.69
C ALA A 159 -39.40 49.02 -4.19
N LYS A 160 -39.23 47.71 -4.46
CA LYS A 160 -39.37 46.94 -5.73
C LYS A 160 -38.16 46.92 -6.68
N ALA A 161 -37.89 45.88 -7.49
CA ALA A 161 -38.32 44.48 -7.63
C ALA A 161 -37.41 43.90 -8.75
N ALA A 162 -36.79 42.74 -8.55
CA ALA A 162 -37.10 41.45 -9.20
C ALA A 162 -37.09 41.44 -10.74
N THR A 163 -36.20 40.63 -11.34
CA THR A 163 -36.51 39.82 -12.54
C THR A 163 -35.57 38.62 -12.69
N LYS A 164 -36.20 37.46 -12.81
CA LYS A 164 -35.64 36.15 -13.20
C LYS A 164 -35.41 36.12 -14.72
N THR A 165 -34.40 35.39 -15.19
CA THR A 165 -34.49 34.56 -16.39
C THR A 165 -33.51 33.38 -16.31
N SER A 166 -34.02 32.20 -16.62
CA SER A 166 -33.29 30.96 -16.94
C SER A 166 -33.86 30.45 -18.28
N PRO A 167 -33.51 29.26 -18.78
CA PRO A 167 -32.27 28.77 -19.38
C PRO A 167 -32.52 28.27 -20.84
N LYS A 168 -31.51 27.85 -21.61
CA LYS A 168 -31.68 26.93 -22.78
C LYS A 168 -30.34 26.35 -23.27
N THR A 169 -30.11 25.04 -23.08
CA THR A 169 -30.10 23.94 -24.09
C THR A 169 -28.89 23.88 -25.02
N ALA A 170 -28.15 22.76 -25.01
CA ALA A 170 -28.25 21.69 -26.01
C ALA A 170 -27.07 20.69 -25.94
N SER A 171 -27.37 19.45 -26.31
CA SER A 171 -26.64 18.19 -26.15
C SER A 171 -25.62 17.91 -27.26
N ALA A 172 -24.64 17.01 -27.02
CA ALA A 172 -24.25 15.94 -27.96
C ALA A 172 -23.11 15.02 -27.45
N LYS A 173 -23.38 13.71 -27.49
CA LYS A 173 -22.45 12.55 -27.54
C LYS A 173 -23.16 11.57 -28.51
N PRO A 174 -22.54 10.81 -29.44
CA PRO A 174 -21.67 9.67 -29.07
C PRO A 174 -20.63 9.09 -30.07
N ALA A 175 -19.85 8.15 -29.53
CA ALA A 175 -19.37 6.86 -30.11
C ALA A 175 -18.07 6.70 -30.95
N ARG A 176 -17.29 5.70 -30.49
CA ARG A 176 -16.45 4.68 -31.19
C ARG A 176 -15.23 5.11 -32.03
N LYS A 177 -14.08 4.43 -31.82
CA LYS A 177 -13.65 3.19 -32.55
C LYS A 177 -12.22 2.76 -32.14
N ALA A 178 -12.06 1.48 -31.77
CA ALA A 178 -10.78 0.76 -31.82
C ALA A 178 -10.70 -0.01 -33.15
N PRO A 179 -9.49 -0.34 -33.64
CA PRO A 179 -9.25 -1.72 -34.01
C PRO A 179 -7.88 -2.26 -33.58
N ALA A 180 -7.82 -3.58 -33.48
CA ALA A 180 -6.64 -4.38 -33.20
C ALA A 180 -5.86 -4.75 -34.48
N ARG A 181 -4.58 -5.12 -34.24
CA ARG A 181 -3.78 -6.17 -34.92
C ARG A 181 -2.87 -5.77 -36.10
N ALA A 182 -1.57 -5.97 -35.91
CA ALA A 182 -0.63 -6.36 -36.96
C ALA A 182 0.38 -7.38 -36.39
N LYS A 183 0.47 -8.54 -37.06
CA LYS A 183 1.55 -9.55 -36.92
C LYS A 183 2.69 -9.19 -37.88
N LYS A 184 3.94 -9.49 -37.49
CA LYS A 184 5.09 -10.00 -38.29
C LYS A 184 6.24 -10.19 -37.30
N ALA A 185 6.77 -11.39 -37.01
CA ALA A 185 7.53 -12.32 -37.86
C ALA A 185 8.78 -11.67 -38.48
N ALA A 186 9.89 -11.82 -37.76
CA ALA A 186 11.26 -12.05 -38.24
C ALA A 186 12.02 -12.74 -37.09
#